data_AF-A0A6V7IQB7-F1
#
_entry.id   AF-A0A6V7IQB7-F1
#
_cell.length_a   1.000
_cell.length_b   1.000
_cell.length_c   1.000
_cell.angle_alpha   90.00
_cell.angle_beta   90.00
_cell.angle_gamma   90.00
#
_symmetry.space_group_name_H-M   'P 1'
#
loop_
_entity.id
_entity.type
_entity.pdbx_description
1 polymer ?
#
loop_
_entity_poly.entity_id
_entity_poly.type
_entity_poly.pdbx_seq_one_letter_code
_entity_poly.pdbx_strand_id
1 'polypeptide(L)' 'RSLFMGNTNPVDEDKITLANEAYDFVNKFLEGKKWLVGDSFTLADITCAPSISSLN' A
#
# COMPACT_ATOMS: atom_id res chain seq x y z
N ARG A 1 -29.37 19.66 -2.04
CA ARG A 1 -29.50 18.32 -1.40
C ARG A 1 -28.10 17.94 -0.90
N SER A 2 -27.78 18.25 0.35
CA SER A 2 -26.51 17.85 0.96
C SER A 2 -26.56 16.38 1.35
N LEU A 3 -25.68 15.59 0.77
CA LEU A 3 -25.22 14.26 1.17
C LEU A 3 -23.73 14.37 0.84
N PHE A 4 -22.78 14.52 1.76
CA PHE A 4 -22.44 13.60 2.83
C PHE A 4 -21.74 14.37 3.97
N MET A 5 -22.22 14.18 5.20
CA MET A 5 -21.62 14.71 6.42
C MET A 5 -20.81 13.59 7.09
N GLY A 6 -19.53 13.87 7.33
CA GLY A 6 -18.70 13.43 8.46
C GLY A 6 -18.82 12.00 8.99
N ASN A 7 -17.75 11.22 8.77
CA ASN A 7 -17.30 10.23 9.74
C ASN A 7 -15.76 10.23 9.80
N THR A 8 -15.20 11.21 10.51
CA THR A 8 -13.79 11.16 10.91
C THR A 8 -13.68 10.26 12.14
N ASN A 9 -13.76 8.96 11.93
CA ASN A 9 -13.24 8.04 12.94
C ASN A 9 -11.75 8.34 13.09
N PRO A 10 -11.21 8.44 14.33
CA PRO A 10 -9.77 8.46 14.51
C PRO A 10 -9.21 7.23 13.79
N VAL A 11 -8.21 7.45 12.94
CA VAL A 11 -7.54 6.36 12.23
C VAL A 11 -6.99 5.41 13.30
N ASP A 12 -7.45 4.16 13.30
CA ASP A 12 -6.92 3.13 14.20
C ASP A 12 -5.41 3.06 14.03
N GLU A 13 -4.68 3.22 15.13
CA GLU A 13 -3.22 3.10 15.17
C GLU A 13 -2.77 1.70 14.69
N ASP A 14 -3.59 0.68 14.93
CA ASP A 14 -3.41 -0.69 14.42
C ASP A 14 -3.40 -0.74 12.88
N LYS A 15 -4.24 0.06 12.21
CA LYS A 15 -4.30 0.10 10.74
C LYS A 15 -3.10 0.83 10.15
N ILE A 16 -2.60 1.85 10.83
CA ILE A 16 -1.36 2.55 10.46
C ILE A 16 -0.16 1.62 10.62
N THR A 17 -0.11 0.87 11.72
CA THR A 17 0.94 -0.12 11.97
C THR A 17 0.94 -1.21 10.90
N LEU A 18 -0.23 -1.77 10.58
CA LEU A 18 -0.37 -2.78 9.52
C LEU A 18 0.06 -2.25 8.14
N ALA A 19 -0.25 -0.99 7.83
CA ALA A 19 0.19 -0.35 6.61
C ALA A 19 1.72 -0.21 6.55
N ASN A 20 2.34 0.22 7.64
CA ASN A 20 3.80 0.31 7.74
C ASN A 20 4.47 -1.07 7.58
N GLU A 21 3.92 -2.12 8.21
CA GLU A 21 4.41 -3.48 8.03
C GLU A 21 4.29 -3.96 6.56
N ALA A 22 3.19 -3.61 5.89
CA ALA A 22 3.02 -3.94 4.47
C ALA A 22 4.04 -3.21 3.59
N TYR A 23 4.38 -1.95 3.89
CA TYR A 23 5.45 -1.23 3.20
C TYR A 23 6.82 -1.86 3.44
N ASP A 24 7.13 -2.25 4.67
CA ASP A 24 8.39 -2.94 5.01
C ASP A 24 8.52 -4.27 4.27
N PHE A 25 7.40 -5.00 4.13
CA PHE A 25 7.36 -6.23 3.35
C PHE A 25 7.71 -5.94 1.89
N VAL A 26 6.97 -5.05 1.23
CA VAL A 26 7.21 -4.69 -0.18
C VAL A 26 8.64 -4.19 -0.40
N ASN A 27 9.18 -3.39 0.52
CA ASN A 27 10.55 -2.89 0.45
C ASN A 27 11.57 -4.04 0.49
N LYS A 28 11.36 -5.05 1.34
CA LYS A 28 12.21 -6.26 1.37
C LYS A 28 12.10 -7.10 0.09
N PHE A 29 10.93 -7.18 -0.54
CA PHE A 29 10.79 -7.89 -1.83
C PHE A 29 11.51 -7.19 -2.97
N LEU A 30 11.57 -5.86 -2.92
CA LEU A 30 12.25 -5.02 -3.89
C LEU A 30 13.72 -4.74 -3.52
N GLU A 31 14.21 -5.26 -2.39
CA GLU A 31 15.59 -5.05 -1.98
C GLU A 31 16.54 -5.70 -2.98
N GLY A 32 17.31 -4.86 -3.69
CA GLY A 32 18.23 -5.30 -4.73
C GLY A 32 17.57 -5.77 -6.02
N LYS A 33 16.24 -5.61 -6.19
CA LYS A 33 15.49 -6.02 -7.38
C LYS A 33 14.68 -4.86 -7.95
N LYS A 34 14.55 -4.84 -9.28
CA LYS A 34 13.80 -3.79 -9.99
C LYS A 34 12.28 -4.01 -9.95
N TRP A 35 11.85 -5.26 -9.79
CA TRP A 35 10.46 -5.68 -9.87
C TRP A 35 10.11 -6.54 -8.67
N LEU A 36 8.84 -6.54 -8.28
CA LEU A 36 8.34 -7.23 -7.08
C LEU A 36 8.60 -8.74 -7.13
N VAL A 37 8.58 -9.34 -8.32
CA VAL A 37 8.79 -10.77 -8.52
C VAL A 37 9.74 -11.03 -9.69
N GLY A 38 10.92 -11.54 -9.38
CA GLY A 38 11.93 -11.90 -10.37
C GLY A 38 12.55 -10.68 -11.07
N ASP A 39 13.03 -10.89 -12.30
CA ASP A 39 13.80 -9.89 -13.05
C ASP A 39 12.97 -9.14 -14.11
N SER A 40 11.66 -9.40 -14.18
CA SER A 40 10.76 -8.86 -15.20
C SER A 40 9.54 -8.20 -14.58
N PHE A 41 8.92 -7.28 -15.33
CA PHE A 41 7.66 -6.67 -14.93
C PHE A 41 6.53 -7.70 -14.96
N THR A 42 5.81 -7.83 -13.84
CA THR A 42 4.78 -8.84 -13.69
C THR A 42 3.44 -8.25 -13.25
N LEU A 43 2.42 -9.10 -13.18
CA LEU A 43 1.13 -8.75 -12.63
C LEU A 43 1.23 -8.25 -11.17
N ALA A 44 2.21 -8.73 -10.40
CA ALA A 44 2.41 -8.31 -9.01
C ALA A 44 2.70 -6.80 -8.91
N ASP A 45 3.55 -6.28 -9.80
CA ASP A 45 3.87 -4.85 -9.85
C ASP A 45 2.62 -4.00 -10.16
N ILE A 46 1.80 -4.45 -11.11
CA ILE A 46 0.57 -3.77 -11.53
C ILE A 46 -0.47 -3.75 -10.40
N THR A 47 -0.61 -4.85 -9.67
CA THR A 47 -1.61 -4.96 -8.60
C THR A 47 -1.20 -4.23 -7.33
N CYS A 48 0.10 -4.21 -7.00
CA CYS A 48 0.59 -3.60 -5.77
C CYS A 48 0.83 -2.09 -5.90
N ALA A 49 1.26 -1.59 -7.06
CA ALA A 49 1.50 -0.16 -7.29
C ALA A 49 0.32 0.76 -6.91
N PRO A 50 -0.93 0.52 -7.34
CA PRO A 50 -2.05 1.40 -7.00
C PRO A 50 -2.42 1.34 -5.51
N SER A 51 -2.26 0.19 -4.85
CA SER A 51 -2.50 0.05 -3.41
C SER A 51 -1.50 0.86 -2.59
N ILE A 52 -0.23 0.86 -3.00
CA ILE A 52 0.86 1.61 -2.37
C ILE A 52 0.67 3.12 -2.61
N SER A 53 0.26 3.52 -3.82
CA SER A 53 0.11 4.94 -4.18
C SER A 53 -1.11 5.62 -3.57
N SER A 54 -2.17 4.85 -3.24
CA SER A 54 -3.44 5.40 -2.74
C SER A 54 -3.45 5.67 -1.23
N LEU A 55 -2.41 5.24 -0.52
CA LEU A 55 -2.31 5.35 0.93
C LEU A 55 -1.43 6.54 1.38
N ASN A 56 -0.86 7.28 0.43
CA ASN A 56 -0.12 8.54 0.65
C ASN A 56 -0.99 9.74 0.28
#